data_AF-A0A846YNP2-F1
#
_entry.id   AF-A0A846YNP2-F1
#
_cell.length_a   1.000
_cell.length_b   1.000
_cell.length_c   1.000
_cell.angle_alpha   90.00
_cell.angle_beta   90.00
_cell.angle_gamma   90.00
#
_symmetry.space_group_name_H-M   'P 1'
#
loop_
_entity.id
_entity.type
_entity.pdbx_description
1 polymer ?
#
loop_
_entity_poly.entity_id
_entity_poly.type
_entity_poly.pdbx_seq_one_letter_code
_entity_poly.pdbx_strand_id
1 'polypeptide(L)'
;MIWIANPGMSTLEVEQRIEIAARRQSRLREDPNLGVEILVSEAALRHRVGGGAVMSEQLRYLAEVSELPNVSVRAIPFSATHVGLDVGLFVLLEFPEQRSAWMSEPPVVYVQGHTSDQYLERPDEIARYQDAGIRIGQSALSEAATRDLVLKIAKEHDEQR
;
A
#
# COMPACT_ATOMS: atom_id res chain seq x y z
N MET A 1 -13.91 -0.68 6.56
CA MET A 1 -13.01 0.18 7.37
C MET A 1 -13.57 1.58 7.63
N ILE A 2 -14.20 2.26 6.66
CA ILE A 2 -14.75 3.63 6.83
C ILE A 2 -15.60 3.77 8.10
N TRP A 3 -16.52 2.83 8.32
CA TRP A 3 -17.41 2.82 9.49
C TRP A 3 -16.72 2.50 10.83
N ILE A 4 -15.59 1.79 10.82
CA ILE A 4 -14.81 1.50 12.04
C ILE A 4 -14.06 2.76 12.49
N ALA A 5 -13.49 3.48 11.53
CA ALA A 5 -12.75 4.72 11.81
C ALA A 5 -13.68 5.91 12.10
N ASN A 6 -14.93 5.86 11.66
CA ASN A 6 -15.87 6.97 11.83
C ASN A 6 -17.35 6.51 11.82
N PRO A 7 -17.88 6.01 12.95
CA PRO A 7 -19.21 5.41 13.01
C PRO A 7 -20.37 6.42 12.86
N GLY A 8 -20.09 7.73 13.02
CA GLY A 8 -21.08 8.81 12.84
C GLY A 8 -21.14 9.42 11.43
N MET A 9 -20.40 8.85 10.47
CA MET A 9 -20.30 9.39 9.12
C MET A 9 -21.59 9.19 8.33
N SER A 10 -22.05 10.22 7.64
CA SER A 10 -23.25 10.16 6.80
C SER A 10 -23.01 9.29 5.56
N THR A 11 -24.09 8.74 4.98
CA THR A 11 -24.01 7.96 3.73
C THR A 11 -23.32 8.73 2.60
N LEU A 12 -23.61 10.03 2.47
CA LEU A 12 -23.01 10.90 1.46
C LEU A 12 -21.48 10.99 1.61
N GLU A 13 -20.98 11.15 2.84
CA GLU A 13 -19.55 11.20 3.11
C GLU A 13 -18.86 9.86 2.84
N VAL A 14 -19.56 8.74 3.11
CA VAL A 14 -19.06 7.40 2.76
C VAL A 14 -18.99 7.22 1.25
N GLU A 15 -20.03 7.60 0.51
CA GLU A 15 -20.06 7.55 -0.96
C GLU A 15 -18.95 8.38 -1.59
N GLN A 16 -18.73 9.60 -1.10
CA GLN A 16 -17.63 10.46 -1.56
C GLN A 16 -16.26 9.81 -1.32
N ARG A 17 -16.04 9.18 -0.15
CA ARG A 17 -14.78 8.47 0.13
C ARG A 17 -14.57 7.26 -0.78
N ILE A 18 -15.65 6.53 -1.07
CA ILE A 18 -15.61 5.41 -2.03
C ILE A 18 -15.27 5.94 -3.42
N GLU A 19 -15.88 7.04 -3.87
CA GLU A 19 -15.60 7.65 -5.17
C GLU A 19 -14.13 8.07 -5.28
N ILE A 20 -13.58 8.73 -4.25
CA ILE A 20 -12.18 9.12 -4.21
C ILE A 20 -11.25 7.90 -4.22
N ALA A 21 -11.63 6.80 -3.56
CA ALA A 21 -10.86 5.56 -3.61
C ALA A 21 -10.89 4.92 -5.01
N ALA A 22 -12.06 4.87 -5.64
CA ALA A 22 -12.23 4.34 -7.00
C ALA A 22 -11.44 5.15 -8.04
N ARG A 23 -11.50 6.49 -7.97
CA ARG A 23 -10.69 7.39 -8.82
C ARG A 23 -9.19 7.19 -8.62
N ARG A 24 -8.74 6.88 -7.40
CA ARG A 24 -7.33 6.57 -7.15
C ARG A 24 -6.92 5.24 -7.76
N GLN A 25 -7.78 4.22 -7.67
CA GLN A 25 -7.52 2.91 -8.29
C GLN A 25 -7.47 2.99 -9.82
N SER A 26 -8.31 3.83 -10.46
CA SER A 26 -8.30 3.96 -11.93
C SER A 26 -6.97 4.49 -12.46
N ARG A 27 -6.30 5.38 -11.71
CA ARG A 27 -4.99 5.94 -12.10
C ARG A 27 -3.91 4.89 -12.31
N LEU A 28 -3.96 3.75 -11.61
CA LEU A 28 -2.99 2.66 -11.80
C LEU A 28 -2.96 2.16 -13.26
N ARG A 29 -4.10 2.24 -13.96
CA ARG A 29 -4.25 1.80 -15.36
C ARG A 29 -4.21 2.96 -16.35
N GLU A 30 -4.65 4.14 -15.94
CA GLU A 30 -4.79 5.31 -16.82
C GLU A 30 -3.50 6.13 -16.95
N ASP A 31 -2.63 6.12 -15.94
CA ASP A 31 -1.43 6.95 -15.87
C ASP A 31 -0.15 6.09 -16.00
N PRO A 32 0.45 5.99 -17.19
CA PRO A 32 1.64 5.17 -17.39
C PRO A 32 2.89 5.73 -16.69
N ASN A 33 2.85 6.97 -16.20
CA ASN A 33 3.97 7.58 -15.48
C ASN A 33 3.87 7.38 -13.96
N LEU A 34 2.77 6.80 -13.47
CA LEU A 34 2.58 6.52 -12.05
C LEU A 34 3.18 5.15 -11.71
N GLY A 35 4.37 5.14 -11.09
CA GLY A 35 4.94 3.95 -10.47
C GLY A 35 4.43 3.77 -9.05
N VAL A 36 4.08 2.55 -8.66
CA VAL A 36 3.64 2.23 -7.29
C VAL A 36 4.37 1.00 -6.79
N GLU A 37 5.09 1.14 -5.68
CA GLU A 37 5.69 0.03 -4.95
C GLU A 37 4.97 -0.18 -3.61
N ILE A 38 4.56 -1.41 -3.34
CA ILE A 38 3.84 -1.81 -2.12
C ILE A 38 4.65 -2.90 -1.42
N LEU A 39 5.12 -2.57 -0.22
CA LEU A 39 5.71 -3.51 0.72
C LEU A 39 4.68 -3.81 1.81
N VAL A 40 4.13 -5.03 1.81
CA VAL A 40 2.98 -5.40 2.65
C VAL A 40 3.30 -6.59 3.56
N SER A 41 2.98 -6.51 4.85
CA SER A 41 3.16 -7.64 5.75
C SER A 41 2.16 -8.77 5.43
N GLU A 42 2.60 -10.03 5.50
CA GLU A 42 1.71 -11.19 5.45
C GLU A 42 0.59 -11.11 6.52
N ALA A 43 0.84 -10.45 7.65
CA ALA A 43 -0.17 -10.19 8.67
C ALA A 43 -1.38 -9.44 8.10
N ALA A 44 -1.14 -8.43 7.26
CA ALA A 44 -2.18 -7.62 6.67
C ALA A 44 -3.00 -8.40 5.64
N LEU A 45 -2.35 -9.28 4.86
CA LEU A 45 -3.01 -10.13 3.86
C LEU A 45 -3.91 -11.20 4.50
N ARG A 46 -3.54 -11.68 5.69
CA ARG A 46 -4.30 -12.69 6.44
C ARG A 46 -5.33 -12.10 7.40
N HIS A 47 -5.26 -10.80 7.68
CA HIS A 47 -6.19 -10.15 8.59
C HIS A 47 -7.57 -10.04 7.92
N ARG A 48 -8.52 -10.86 8.38
CA ARG A 48 -9.85 -10.92 7.79
C ARG A 48 -10.63 -9.63 8.05
N VAL A 49 -10.88 -8.87 6.99
CA VAL A 49 -11.77 -7.71 6.99
C VAL A 49 -13.04 -8.09 6.22
N GLY A 50 -14.15 -8.25 6.94
CA GLY A 50 -15.42 -8.72 6.37
C GLY A 50 -15.52 -10.25 6.28
N GLY A 51 -16.19 -10.75 5.23
CA GLY A 51 -16.39 -12.19 5.00
C GLY A 51 -15.21 -12.86 4.28
N GLY A 52 -15.12 -14.20 4.36
CA GLY A 52 -14.14 -14.96 3.57
C GLY A 52 -14.29 -14.72 2.06
N ALA A 53 -15.53 -14.60 1.58
CA ALA A 53 -15.81 -14.24 0.20
C ALA A 53 -15.20 -12.88 -0.21
N VAL A 54 -15.31 -11.87 0.65
CA VAL A 54 -14.76 -10.53 0.41
C VAL A 54 -13.24 -10.58 0.37
N MET A 55 -12.60 -11.21 1.35
CA MET A 55 -11.13 -11.32 1.39
C MET A 55 -10.57 -12.06 0.18
N SER A 56 -11.23 -13.15 -0.21
CA SER A 56 -10.87 -13.95 -1.37
C SER A 56 -10.92 -13.14 -2.67
N GLU A 57 -11.96 -12.31 -2.86
CA GLU A 57 -12.07 -11.40 -4.00
C GLU A 57 -10.99 -10.30 -3.97
N GLN A 58 -10.78 -9.66 -2.82
CA GLN A 58 -9.79 -8.59 -2.64
C GLN A 58 -8.36 -9.08 -2.93
N LEU A 59 -8.00 -10.27 -2.44
CA LEU A 59 -6.66 -10.84 -2.68
C LEU A 59 -6.46 -11.23 -4.14
N ARG A 60 -7.48 -11.76 -4.82
CA ARG A 60 -7.40 -12.02 -6.28
C ARG A 60 -7.23 -10.73 -7.07
N TYR A 61 -7.96 -9.68 -6.71
CA TYR A 61 -7.80 -8.37 -7.33
C TYR A 61 -6.40 -7.80 -7.08
N LEU A 62 -5.84 -7.95 -5.88
CA LEU A 62 -4.47 -7.54 -5.59
C LEU A 62 -3.45 -8.29 -6.46
N ALA A 63 -3.64 -9.60 -6.65
CA ALA A 63 -2.80 -10.39 -7.54
C ALA A 63 -2.89 -9.90 -8.99
N GLU A 64 -4.08 -9.61 -9.51
CA GLU A 64 -4.29 -9.06 -10.85
C GLU A 64 -3.60 -7.69 -11.02
N VAL A 65 -3.80 -6.77 -10.09
CA VAL A 65 -3.20 -5.42 -10.15
C VAL A 65 -1.67 -5.48 -10.07
N SER A 66 -1.12 -6.47 -9.37
CA SER A 66 0.34 -6.68 -9.30
C SER A 66 0.98 -7.19 -10.60
N GLU A 67 0.19 -7.47 -11.64
CA GLU A 67 0.68 -7.79 -12.99
C GLU A 67 0.85 -6.54 -13.86
N LEU A 68 0.37 -5.38 -13.42
CA LEU A 68 0.56 -4.12 -14.14
C LEU A 68 2.04 -3.73 -14.17
N PRO A 69 2.57 -3.24 -15.31
CA PRO A 69 4.00 -2.96 -15.48
C PRO A 69 4.52 -1.83 -14.58
N ASN A 70 3.62 -1.02 -14.02
CA ASN A 70 3.90 0.12 -13.16
C ASN A 70 3.57 -0.16 -11.68
N VAL A 71 3.23 -1.40 -11.32
CA VAL A 71 2.88 -1.79 -9.95
C VAL A 71 3.79 -2.93 -9.48
N SER A 72 4.51 -2.71 -8.38
CA SER A 72 5.26 -3.73 -7.67
C SER A 72 4.58 -4.02 -6.34
N VAL A 73 4.23 -5.29 -6.09
CA VAL A 73 3.70 -5.75 -4.80
C VAL A 73 4.60 -6.83 -4.25
N ARG A 74 5.19 -6.59 -3.08
CA ARG A 74 6.09 -7.53 -2.41
C ARG A 74 5.66 -7.75 -0.97
N ALA A 75 5.42 -9.00 -0.61
CA ALA A 75 4.98 -9.36 0.74
C ALA A 75 6.19 -9.63 1.64
N ILE A 76 6.12 -9.17 2.89
CA ILE A 76 7.06 -9.54 3.94
C ILE A 76 6.47 -10.77 4.67
N PRO A 77 7.08 -11.96 4.53
CA PRO A 77 6.55 -13.19 5.09
C PRO A 77 6.78 -13.24 6.61
N PHE A 78 5.99 -14.04 7.34
CA PHE A 78 6.17 -14.19 8.79
C PHE A 78 7.55 -14.72 9.22
N SER A 79 8.25 -15.41 8.33
CA SER A 79 9.61 -15.90 8.58
C SER A 79 10.69 -14.81 8.55
N ALA A 80 10.36 -13.61 8.06
CA ALA A 80 11.30 -12.51 7.93
C ALA A 80 11.18 -11.52 9.10
N THR A 81 12.32 -11.09 9.63
CA THR A 81 12.38 -9.91 10.51
C THR A 81 12.73 -8.70 9.66
N HIS A 82 12.02 -7.59 9.83
CA HIS A 82 12.22 -6.38 9.04
C HIS A 82 12.09 -5.12 9.90
N VAL A 83 12.77 -4.04 9.48
CA VAL A 83 12.77 -2.76 10.21
C VAL A 83 11.40 -2.05 10.19
N GLY A 84 10.50 -2.46 9.30
CA GLY A 84 9.15 -1.90 9.22
C GLY A 84 8.29 -2.15 10.46
N LEU A 85 8.64 -3.13 11.31
CA LEU A 85 8.00 -3.33 12.62
C LEU A 85 8.29 -2.17 13.59
N ASP A 86 9.42 -1.48 13.42
CA ASP A 86 9.84 -0.33 14.22
C ASP A 86 9.42 1.00 13.56
N VAL A 87 9.63 1.10 12.25
CA VAL A 87 9.35 2.32 11.46
C VAL A 87 7.84 2.60 11.33
N GLY A 88 7.02 1.56 11.30
CA GLY A 88 5.58 1.69 11.12
C GLY A 88 5.16 1.97 9.68
N LEU A 89 3.89 2.37 9.51
CA LEU A 89 3.28 2.62 8.20
C LEU A 89 3.68 4.02 7.70
N PHE A 90 4.15 4.10 6.46
CA PHE A 90 4.44 5.36 5.79
C PHE A 90 4.23 5.22 4.29
N VAL A 91 4.11 6.36 3.61
CA VAL A 91 4.10 6.47 2.15
C VAL A 91 5.20 7.44 1.75
N LEU A 92 6.14 7.00 0.92
CA LEU A 92 7.12 7.87 0.28
C LEU A 92 6.59 8.28 -1.09
N LEU A 93 6.46 9.58 -1.31
CA LEU A 93 6.05 10.17 -2.58
C LEU A 93 7.29 10.77 -3.24
N GLU A 94 7.59 10.30 -4.44
CA GLU A 94 8.68 10.81 -5.27
C GLU A 94 8.09 11.44 -6.54
N PHE A 95 8.62 12.59 -6.92
CA PHE A 95 8.15 13.36 -8.06
C PHE A 95 9.20 13.36 -9.17
N PRO A 96 8.79 13.31 -10.44
CA PRO A 96 9.73 13.31 -11.55
C PRO A 96 10.49 14.64 -11.60
N GLU A 97 11.80 14.56 -11.80
CA GLU A 97 12.64 15.75 -12.05
C GLU A 97 12.09 16.53 -13.25
N GLN A 98 11.88 17.83 -13.04
CA GLN A 98 11.46 18.74 -14.10
C GLN A 98 12.67 19.40 -14.75
N ARG A 99 12.47 19.94 -15.96
CA ARG A 99 13.53 20.63 -16.72
C ARG A 99 14.23 21.75 -15.95
N SER A 100 13.59 22.29 -14.93
CA SER A 100 14.17 23.29 -14.03
C SER A 100 14.01 22.85 -12.58
N ALA A 101 15.07 23.04 -11.79
CA ALA A 101 15.09 22.70 -10.37
C ALA A 101 13.99 23.39 -9.55
N TRP A 102 13.58 24.61 -9.92
CA TRP A 102 12.48 25.34 -9.24
C TRP A 102 11.07 24.80 -9.53
N MET A 103 10.93 23.90 -10.51
CA MET A 103 9.66 23.20 -10.82
C MET A 103 9.66 21.76 -10.28
N SER A 104 10.77 21.28 -9.72
CA SER A 104 10.85 19.93 -9.18
C SER A 104 10.39 19.96 -7.73
N GLU A 105 9.35 19.19 -7.43
CA GLU A 105 8.88 19.04 -6.06
C GLU A 105 9.80 18.05 -5.31
N PRO A 106 10.23 18.37 -4.08
CA PRO A 106 11.03 17.43 -3.29
C PRO A 106 10.19 16.21 -2.92
N PRO A 107 10.82 15.04 -2.68
CA PRO A 107 10.11 13.89 -2.13
C PRO A 107 9.44 14.23 -0.80
N VAL A 108 8.31 13.58 -0.51
CA VAL A 108 7.56 13.79 0.73
C VAL A 108 7.29 12.45 1.37
N VAL A 109 7.55 12.33 2.67
CA VAL A 109 7.08 11.17 3.45
C VAL A 109 5.79 11.54 4.16
N TYR A 110 4.74 10.79 3.89
CA TYR A 110 3.49 10.84 4.63
C TYR A 110 3.46 9.72 5.68
N VAL A 111 3.32 10.10 6.95
CA VAL A 111 3.12 9.18 8.07
C VAL A 111 1.74 9.43 8.63
N GLN A 112 0.87 8.44 8.48
CA GLN A 112 -0.48 8.51 9.04
C GLN A 112 -0.42 8.24 10.54
N GLY A 113 -0.81 9.23 11.35
CA GLY A 113 -0.94 9.08 12.80
C GLY A 113 -2.38 8.83 13.21
N HIS A 114 -2.58 8.43 14.46
CA HIS A 114 -3.93 8.22 14.99
C HIS A 114 -4.68 9.55 15.19
N THR A 115 -3.97 10.60 15.62
CA THR A 115 -4.54 11.92 15.93
C THR A 115 -4.13 13.00 14.93
N SER A 116 -2.98 12.84 14.29
CA SER A 116 -2.42 13.80 13.36
C SER A 116 -1.57 13.09 12.32
N ASP A 117 -1.72 13.51 11.08
CA ASP A 117 -0.83 13.10 10.00
C ASP A 117 0.44 13.95 10.01
N GLN A 118 1.54 13.38 9.56
CA GLN A 118 2.82 14.08 9.40
C GLN A 118 3.26 14.03 7.94
N TYR A 119 3.69 15.18 7.44
CA TYR A 119 4.33 15.35 6.15
C TYR A 119 5.78 15.76 6.42
N LEU A 120 6.73 14.90 6.06
CA LEU A 120 8.16 15.12 6.27
C LEU A 120 8.80 15.49 4.94
N GLU A 121 9.44 16.66 4.93
CA GLU A 121 10.05 17.25 3.73
C GLU A 121 11.55 17.50 3.93
N ARG A 122 12.07 17.29 5.14
CA ARG A 122 13.48 17.52 5.43
C ARG A 122 14.34 16.42 4.79
N PRO A 123 15.42 16.77 4.07
CA PRO A 123 16.26 15.79 3.38
C PRO A 123 16.81 14.68 4.29
N ASP A 124 17.15 14.98 5.54
CA ASP A 124 17.67 13.99 6.49
C ASP A 124 16.59 13.02 7.00
N GLU A 125 15.34 13.46 7.08
CA GLU A 125 14.19 12.63 7.44
C GLU A 125 13.81 11.71 6.26
N ILE A 126 13.71 12.29 5.05
CA ILE A 126 13.43 11.55 3.82
C ILE A 126 14.45 10.43 3.61
N ALA A 127 15.75 10.73 3.75
CA ALA A 127 16.82 9.75 3.57
C ALA A 127 16.69 8.54 4.51
N ARG A 128 16.23 8.75 5.75
CA ARG A 128 16.00 7.64 6.71
C ARG A 128 14.84 6.75 6.28
N TYR A 129 13.76 7.33 5.76
CA TYR A 129 12.62 6.54 5.25
C TYR A 129 12.93 5.82 3.94
N GLN A 130 13.76 6.41 3.07
CA GLN A 130 14.29 5.73 1.89
C GLN A 130 15.13 4.50 2.27
N ASP A 131 16.07 4.65 3.22
CA ASP A 131 16.86 3.51 3.75
C ASP A 131 15.95 2.44 4.37
N ALA A 132 14.95 2.85 5.15
CA ALA A 132 13.97 1.93 5.71
C ALA A 132 13.22 1.15 4.62
N GLY A 133 12.75 1.82 3.57
CA GLY A 133 12.08 1.19 2.43
C GLY A 133 12.95 0.14 1.75
N ILE A 134 14.22 0.46 1.48
CA ILE A 134 15.20 -0.47 0.90
C ILE A 134 15.38 -1.71 1.80
N ARG A 135 15.58 -1.51 3.11
CA ARG A 135 15.80 -2.59 4.08
C ARG A 135 14.57 -3.48 4.28
N ILE A 136 13.37 -2.90 4.25
CA ILE A 136 12.12 -3.67 4.23
C ILE A 136 12.04 -4.49 2.95
N GLY A 137 12.34 -3.88 1.80
CA GLY A 137 12.33 -4.53 0.49
C GLY A 137 13.33 -5.68 0.36
N GLN A 138 14.45 -5.65 1.07
CA GLN A 138 15.42 -6.76 1.15
C GLN A 138 14.88 -7.98 1.92
N SER A 139 13.91 -7.76 2.80
CA SER A 139 13.27 -8.81 3.60
C SER A 139 11.98 -9.34 2.96
N ALA A 140 11.53 -8.69 1.87
CA ALA A 140 10.31 -9.05 1.16
C ALA A 140 10.56 -10.17 0.14
N LEU A 141 9.50 -10.92 -0.16
CA LEU A 141 9.47 -11.88 -1.26
C LEU A 141 9.61 -11.17 -2.62
N SER A 142 9.96 -11.94 -3.65
CA SER A 142 9.82 -11.46 -5.03
C SER A 142 8.33 -11.23 -5.36
N GLU A 143 8.05 -10.45 -6.41
CA GLU A 143 6.67 -10.20 -6.85
C GLU A 143 5.95 -11.51 -7.23
N ALA A 144 6.64 -12.43 -7.90
CA ALA A 144 6.09 -13.74 -8.26
C ALA A 144 5.72 -14.57 -7.02
N ALA A 145 6.66 -14.71 -6.07
CA ALA A 145 6.41 -15.44 -4.83
C ALA A 145 5.33 -14.75 -3.96
N THR A 146 5.23 -13.43 -4.06
CA THR A 146 4.16 -12.65 -3.42
C THR A 146 2.79 -12.98 -4.02
N ARG A 147 2.68 -13.04 -5.35
CA ARG A 147 1.42 -13.47 -6.02
C ARG A 147 1.03 -14.88 -5.61
N ASP A 148 1.98 -15.82 -5.56
CA ASP A 148 1.72 -17.19 -5.10
C ASP A 148 1.18 -17.22 -3.67
N LEU A 149 1.79 -16.44 -2.77
CA LEU A 149 1.33 -16.30 -1.38
C LEU A 149 -0.09 -15.72 -1.30
N VAL A 150 -0.34 -14.63 -2.03
CA VAL A 150 -1.64 -13.93 -2.06
C VAL A 150 -2.75 -14.86 -2.56
N LEU A 151 -2.52 -15.57 -3.67
CA LEU A 151 -3.49 -16.51 -4.25
C LEU A 151 -3.72 -17.73 -3.36
N LYS A 152 -2.69 -18.19 -2.64
CA LYS A 152 -2.83 -19.23 -1.62
C LYS A 152 -3.76 -18.78 -0.50
N ILE A 153 -3.54 -17.59 0.06
CA ILE A 153 -4.40 -17.02 1.13
C ILE A 153 -5.84 -16.82 0.63
N ALA A 154 -6.02 -16.38 -0.63
CA ALA A 154 -7.34 -16.25 -1.23
C ALA A 154 -8.11 -17.58 -1.25
N LYS A 155 -7.43 -18.67 -1.62
CA LYS A 155 -8.02 -20.02 -1.62
C LYS A 155 -8.39 -20.49 -0.21
N GLU A 156 -7.53 -20.23 0.78
CA GLU A 156 -7.83 -20.54 2.19
C GLU A 156 -9.11 -19.84 2.67
N HIS A 157 -9.41 -18.62 2.18
CA HIS A 157 -10.64 -17.91 2.50
C HIS A 157 -11.90 -18.43 1.79
N ASP A 158 -11.76 -19.08 0.62
CA ASP A 158 -12.88 -19.75 -0.04
C ASP A 158 -13.29 -21.03 0.68
N GLU A 159 -12.33 -21.74 1.25
CA GLU A 159 -12.55 -22.99 2.00
C GLU A 159 -13.20 -22.76 3.37
N GLN A 160 -13.16 -21.52 3.87
CA GLN A 160 -13.78 -21.09 5.13
C GLN A 160 -15.20 -20.50 4.95
N ARG A 161 -15.80 -20.66 3.76
CA ARG A 161 -17.17 -20.22 3.45
C ARG A 161 -18.24 -21.14 4.05
#